data_AF-A0AAE1J8C0-F1
#
_entry.id   AF-A0AAE1J8C0-F1
#
_cell.length_a   1.000
_cell.length_b   1.000
_cell.length_c   1.000
_cell.angle_alpha   90.00
_cell.angle_beta   90.00
_cell.angle_gamma   90.00
#
_symmetry.space_group_name_H-M   'P 1'
#
loop_
_entity.id
_entity.type
_entity.pdbx_description
1 polymer ?
#
loop_
_entity_poly.entity_id
_entity_poly.type
_entity_poly.pdbx_seq_one_letter_code
_entity_poly.pdbx_strand_id
1 'polypeptide(L)'
;MVFFAPNDNLDVLTCYLLADISSDELQAFKSAFELGNHARFNPMLEIKIVRPPEDYIGKSHDYIRRKEDEAGRQGKFLILDDEAVKKNAVWYISWFEDGQYVEWKQAQSTDVLWKMLIRTDKLSLVYVNYSIGNMSLQEDLGSCGVEFPVKAGFEQPKVFDFDMDMQKDQYHQPVWVRAEPGEYEINKGGEVMGDYIAPPNTYARLKDGIAEEVGVINDWVTYQPTNPFRMSDGTKKEFPEGTMVLQMKWNPDFPWPPYKWPEGSL
;
A
#
# COMPACT_ATOMS: atom_id res chain seq x y z
N MET A 1 22.54 11.45 13.63
CA MET A 1 21.95 10.21 13.10
C MET A 1 20.69 10.62 12.35
N VAL A 2 20.56 10.28 11.07
CA VAL A 2 19.40 10.71 10.27
C VAL A 2 18.10 10.12 10.83
N PHE A 3 17.00 10.85 10.66
CA PHE A 3 15.68 10.43 11.15
C PHE A 3 14.72 10.12 10.00
N PHE A 4 14.15 8.91 10.05
CA PHE A 4 13.00 8.49 9.25
C PHE A 4 11.72 8.73 10.04
N ALA A 5 10.70 9.28 9.38
CA ALA A 5 9.37 9.31 9.97
C ALA A 5 8.87 7.86 10.15
N PRO A 6 8.45 7.45 11.36
CA PRO A 6 7.86 6.13 11.54
C PRO A 6 6.55 6.04 10.76
N ASN A 7 6.28 4.86 10.22
CA ASN A 7 5.01 4.51 9.61
C ASN A 7 4.33 3.45 10.48
N ASP A 8 3.78 3.91 11.61
CA ASP A 8 3.35 3.09 12.74
C ASP A 8 1.83 3.06 12.95
N ASN A 9 1.07 3.72 12.08
CA ASN A 9 -0.39 3.73 12.12
C ASN A 9 -0.97 3.20 10.80
N LEU A 10 -0.69 1.93 10.53
CA LEU A 10 -1.20 1.23 9.36
C LEU A 10 -2.58 0.64 9.63
N ASP A 11 -3.44 0.71 8.63
CA ASP A 11 -4.69 -0.02 8.65
C ASP A 11 -4.42 -1.53 8.58
N VAL A 12 -5.22 -2.31 9.31
CA VAL A 12 -5.16 -3.77 9.31
C VAL A 12 -6.44 -4.33 8.72
N LEU A 13 -6.35 -5.02 7.58
CA LEU A 13 -7.49 -5.72 6.99
C LEU A 13 -7.51 -7.19 7.39
N THR A 14 -8.67 -7.69 7.81
CA THR A 14 -8.88 -9.14 7.93
C THR A 14 -8.91 -9.77 6.54
N CYS A 15 -8.17 -10.87 6.35
CA CYS A 15 -8.22 -11.70 5.16
C CYS A 15 -8.75 -13.09 5.51
N TYR A 16 -9.96 -13.41 5.06
CA TYR A 16 -10.56 -14.72 5.25
C TYR A 16 -10.02 -15.71 4.22
N LEU A 17 -9.29 -16.73 4.69
CA LEU A 17 -8.80 -17.82 3.85
C LEU A 17 -9.89 -18.89 3.67
N LEU A 18 -10.68 -18.75 2.60
CA LEU A 18 -11.74 -19.72 2.25
C LEU A 18 -11.23 -20.90 1.43
N ALA A 19 -10.17 -20.69 0.65
CA ALA A 19 -9.56 -21.71 -0.17
C ALA A 19 -8.82 -22.76 0.67
N ASP A 20 -8.88 -24.02 0.23
CA ASP A 20 -8.02 -25.08 0.75
C ASP A 20 -6.68 -25.06 0.01
N ILE A 21 -5.72 -24.30 0.55
CA ILE A 21 -4.40 -24.10 -0.05
C ILE A 21 -3.30 -24.76 0.76
N SER A 22 -2.26 -25.17 0.04
CA SER A 22 -1.01 -25.64 0.62
C SER A 22 -0.24 -24.50 1.30
N SER A 23 0.72 -24.89 2.15
CA SER A 23 1.64 -23.92 2.76
C SER A 23 2.46 -23.14 1.73
N ASP A 24 2.81 -23.76 0.59
CA ASP A 24 3.58 -23.12 -0.48
C ASP A 24 2.75 -22.06 -1.20
N GLU A 25 1.48 -22.33 -1.48
CA GLU A 25 0.55 -21.35 -2.07
C GLU A 25 0.29 -20.18 -1.11
N LEU A 26 0.12 -20.45 0.18
CA LEU A 26 0.00 -19.39 1.19
C LEU A 26 1.28 -18.55 1.25
N GLN A 27 2.45 -19.18 1.22
CA GLN A 27 3.73 -18.47 1.21
C GLN A 27 3.93 -17.65 -0.08
N ALA A 28 3.48 -18.14 -1.23
CA ALA A 28 3.50 -17.40 -2.48
C ALA A 28 2.61 -16.15 -2.41
N PHE A 29 1.40 -16.28 -1.85
CA PHE A 29 0.51 -15.14 -1.58
C PHE A 29 1.19 -14.10 -0.68
N LYS A 30 1.73 -14.54 0.46
CA LYS A 30 2.44 -13.67 1.41
C LYS A 30 3.61 -12.93 0.75
N SER A 31 4.42 -13.65 -0.02
CA SER A 31 5.59 -13.07 -0.70
C SER A 31 5.19 -12.02 -1.75
N ALA A 32 4.11 -12.28 -2.50
CA ALA A 32 3.58 -11.32 -3.46
C ALA A 32 3.04 -10.06 -2.75
N PHE A 33 2.30 -10.24 -1.65
CA PHE A 33 1.80 -9.13 -0.84
C PHE A 33 2.96 -8.31 -0.25
N GLU A 34 3.96 -8.96 0.35
CA GLU A 34 5.12 -8.28 0.94
C GLU A 34 5.89 -7.44 -0.07
N LEU A 35 6.07 -7.97 -1.29
CA LEU A 35 6.69 -7.26 -2.42
C LEU A 35 5.92 -5.98 -2.75
N GLY A 36 4.61 -6.11 -2.99
CA GLY A 36 3.72 -5.01 -3.35
C GLY A 36 3.51 -3.98 -2.23
N ASN A 37 3.57 -4.44 -0.99
CA ASN A 37 3.41 -3.61 0.19
C ASN A 37 4.72 -2.91 0.59
N HIS A 38 5.86 -3.20 -0.04
CA HIS A 38 7.17 -2.70 0.39
C HIS A 38 7.47 -3.05 1.86
N ALA A 39 7.04 -4.24 2.28
CA ALA A 39 6.81 -4.57 3.69
C ALA A 39 8.06 -4.52 4.58
N ARG A 40 9.25 -4.63 3.99
CA ARG A 40 10.53 -4.61 4.72
C ARG A 40 11.00 -3.22 5.14
N PHE A 41 10.55 -2.16 4.47
CA PHE A 41 11.10 -0.82 4.67
C PHE A 41 10.04 0.28 4.76
N ASN A 42 8.90 0.15 4.07
CA ASN A 42 7.84 1.14 4.13
C ASN A 42 6.45 0.52 3.84
N PRO A 43 5.95 -0.35 4.73
CA PRO A 43 4.63 -0.96 4.59
C PRO A 43 3.51 0.09 4.45
N MET A 44 2.53 -0.17 3.60
CA MET A 44 1.37 0.73 3.38
C MET A 44 0.07 0.18 3.99
N LEU A 45 0.01 -1.12 4.20
CA LEU A 45 -1.16 -1.85 4.68
C LEU A 45 -0.69 -3.07 5.48
N GLU A 46 -1.42 -3.43 6.52
CA GLU A 46 -1.29 -4.75 7.14
C GLU A 46 -2.49 -5.62 6.77
N ILE A 47 -2.25 -6.94 6.66
CA ILE A 47 -3.33 -7.91 6.52
C ILE A 47 -3.16 -9.01 7.57
N LYS A 48 -4.28 -9.39 8.18
CA LYS A 48 -4.34 -10.50 9.13
C LYS A 48 -5.08 -11.66 8.47
N ILE A 49 -4.34 -12.69 8.04
CA ILE A 49 -4.90 -13.87 7.40
C ILE A 49 -5.46 -14.79 8.47
N VAL A 50 -6.75 -15.10 8.42
CA VAL A 50 -7.42 -15.93 9.42
C VAL A 50 -8.23 -17.03 8.78
N ARG A 51 -8.46 -18.12 9.53
CA ARG A 51 -9.49 -19.07 9.16
C ARG A 51 -10.85 -18.39 9.31
N PRO A 52 -11.75 -18.56 8.32
CA PRO A 52 -13.09 -18.00 8.40
C PRO A 52 -13.91 -18.70 9.50
N PRO A 53 -14.96 -18.05 10.00
CA PRO A 53 -16.06 -18.73 10.66
C PRO A 53 -16.60 -19.90 9.83
N GLU A 54 -17.02 -20.99 10.48
CA GLU A 54 -17.52 -22.20 9.79
C GLU A 54 -18.73 -21.90 8.88
N ASP A 55 -19.58 -20.95 9.26
CA ASP A 55 -20.77 -20.58 8.49
C ASP A 55 -20.44 -19.85 7.18
N TYR A 56 -19.21 -19.35 7.00
CA TYR A 56 -18.77 -18.67 5.78
C TYR A 56 -18.30 -19.65 4.69
N ILE A 57 -17.98 -20.90 5.07
CA ILE A 57 -17.47 -21.90 4.14
C ILE A 57 -18.52 -22.21 3.05
N GLY A 58 -18.09 -22.11 1.79
CA GLY A 58 -18.95 -22.35 0.62
C GLY A 58 -20.03 -21.28 0.40
N LYS A 59 -19.94 -20.13 1.07
CA LYS A 59 -20.88 -19.02 0.91
C LYS A 59 -20.38 -17.99 -0.10
N SER A 60 -21.32 -17.20 -0.64
CA SER A 60 -21.00 -16.08 -1.51
C SER A 60 -20.37 -14.93 -0.74
N HIS A 61 -19.60 -14.09 -1.42
CA HIS A 61 -19.06 -12.86 -0.83
C HIS A 61 -20.17 -11.96 -0.27
N ASP A 62 -21.31 -11.88 -0.95
CA ASP A 62 -22.49 -11.14 -0.52
C ASP A 62 -23.01 -11.63 0.83
N TYR A 63 -23.09 -12.96 1.03
CA TYR A 63 -23.50 -13.53 2.32
C TYR A 63 -22.52 -13.15 3.42
N ILE A 64 -21.21 -13.29 3.16
CA ILE A 64 -20.15 -12.98 4.12
C ILE A 64 -20.18 -11.50 4.51
N ARG A 65 -20.29 -10.59 3.54
CA ARG A 65 -20.43 -9.14 3.80
C ARG A 65 -21.65 -8.84 4.67
N ARG A 66 -22.81 -9.44 4.38
CA ARG A 66 -24.02 -9.26 5.21
C ARG A 66 -23.80 -9.77 6.64
N LYS A 67 -23.07 -10.88 6.84
CA LYS A 67 -22.73 -11.38 8.17
C LYS A 67 -21.76 -10.48 8.93
N GLU A 68 -20.78 -9.91 8.26
CA GLU A 68 -19.92 -8.89 8.86
C GLU A 68 -20.73 -7.63 9.25
N ASP A 69 -21.67 -7.20 8.41
CA ASP A 69 -22.55 -6.05 8.69
C ASP A 69 -23.49 -6.31 9.86
N GLU A 70 -24.16 -7.47 9.89
CA GLU A 70 -25.01 -7.92 11.01
C GLU A 70 -24.25 -7.96 12.33
N ALA A 71 -22.96 -8.27 12.28
CA ALA A 71 -22.07 -8.30 13.44
C ALA A 71 -21.42 -6.95 13.75
N GLY A 72 -21.82 -5.87 13.06
CA GLY A 72 -21.34 -4.50 13.28
C GLY A 72 -19.93 -4.22 12.75
N ARG A 73 -19.34 -5.12 11.98
CA ARG A 73 -17.98 -4.98 11.40
C ARG A 73 -18.04 -4.33 10.02
N GLN A 74 -18.36 -3.04 9.97
CA GLN A 74 -18.57 -2.30 8.71
C GLN A 74 -17.28 -2.02 7.90
N GLY A 75 -16.10 -2.37 8.42
CA GLY A 75 -14.83 -2.19 7.73
C GLY A 75 -14.70 -3.06 6.48
N LYS A 76 -13.82 -2.63 5.57
CA LYS A 76 -13.40 -3.41 4.39
C LYS A 76 -12.66 -4.66 4.85
N PHE A 77 -12.72 -5.72 4.06
CA PHE A 77 -11.97 -6.95 4.34
C PHE A 77 -11.60 -7.67 3.05
N LEU A 78 -10.80 -8.71 3.16
CA LEU A 78 -10.28 -9.48 2.05
C LEU A 78 -10.80 -10.91 2.09
N ILE A 79 -11.00 -11.51 0.92
CA ILE A 79 -11.29 -12.94 0.77
C ILE A 79 -10.26 -13.58 -0.16
N LEU A 80 -9.67 -14.68 0.29
CA LEU A 80 -8.83 -15.55 -0.52
C LEU A 80 -9.58 -16.87 -0.75
N ASP A 81 -10.26 -16.96 -1.90
CA ASP A 81 -10.99 -18.14 -2.37
C ASP A 81 -10.24 -18.83 -3.53
N ASP A 82 -10.75 -19.98 -3.98
CA ASP A 82 -10.07 -20.83 -4.98
C ASP A 82 -9.80 -20.07 -6.29
N GLU A 83 -10.67 -19.14 -6.66
CA GLU A 83 -10.52 -18.34 -7.88
C GLU A 83 -9.44 -17.28 -7.72
N ALA A 84 -9.41 -16.62 -6.55
CA ALA A 84 -8.37 -15.65 -6.22
C ALA A 84 -6.98 -16.30 -6.20
N VAL A 85 -6.86 -17.50 -5.61
CA VAL A 85 -5.61 -18.26 -5.56
C VAL A 85 -5.11 -18.60 -6.97
N LYS A 86 -5.97 -19.18 -7.82
CA LYS A 86 -5.63 -19.52 -9.22
C LYS A 86 -5.13 -18.32 -10.04
N LYS A 87 -5.57 -17.12 -9.68
CA LYS A 87 -5.29 -15.87 -10.38
C LYS A 87 -4.19 -15.03 -9.72
N ASN A 88 -3.52 -15.54 -8.68
CA ASN A 88 -2.54 -14.78 -7.87
C ASN A 88 -3.11 -13.42 -7.41
N ALA A 89 -4.34 -13.47 -6.92
CA ALA A 89 -5.14 -12.30 -6.61
C ALA A 89 -5.84 -12.46 -5.26
N VAL A 90 -6.55 -11.42 -4.86
CA VAL A 90 -7.36 -11.37 -3.64
C VAL A 90 -8.60 -10.54 -3.89
N TRP A 91 -9.73 -10.98 -3.34
CA TRP A 91 -10.94 -10.19 -3.38
C TRP A 91 -10.88 -9.12 -2.30
N TYR A 92 -10.94 -7.86 -2.71
CA TYR A 92 -11.21 -6.73 -1.85
C TYR A 92 -12.73 -6.55 -1.74
N ILE A 93 -13.26 -6.69 -0.52
CA ILE A 93 -14.69 -6.59 -0.22
C ILE A 93 -14.96 -5.26 0.48
N SER A 94 -15.83 -4.45 -0.12
CA SER A 94 -16.14 -3.11 0.36
C SER A 94 -17.52 -3.10 1.04
N TRP A 95 -18.54 -2.52 0.42
CA TRP A 95 -19.88 -2.32 0.96
C TRP A 95 -20.95 -2.63 -0.08
N PHE A 96 -22.19 -2.84 0.38
CA PHE A 96 -23.36 -2.83 -0.50
C PHE A 96 -23.70 -1.41 -0.91
N GLU A 97 -24.18 -1.27 -2.14
CA GLU A 97 -24.63 0.00 -2.69
C GLU A 97 -25.71 0.68 -1.81
N ASP A 98 -25.57 1.99 -1.60
CA ASP A 98 -26.43 2.79 -0.70
C ASP A 98 -27.53 3.59 -1.43
N GLY A 99 -27.51 3.62 -2.76
CA GLY A 99 -28.55 4.18 -3.63
C GLY A 99 -28.04 5.29 -4.55
N GLN A 100 -26.96 5.99 -4.19
CA GLN A 100 -26.42 7.09 -4.99
C GLN A 100 -26.00 6.63 -6.38
N TYR A 101 -25.32 5.48 -6.48
CA TYR A 101 -24.88 4.93 -7.76
C TYR A 101 -26.02 4.27 -8.53
N VAL A 102 -27.14 3.95 -7.89
CA VAL A 102 -28.37 3.51 -8.59
C VAL A 102 -28.96 4.68 -9.38
N GLU A 103 -29.05 5.85 -8.76
CA GLU A 103 -29.54 7.07 -9.42
C GLU A 103 -28.66 7.46 -10.62
N TRP A 104 -27.35 7.26 -10.50
CA TRP A 104 -26.37 7.52 -11.56
C TRP A 104 -26.27 6.41 -12.61
N LYS A 105 -27.11 5.36 -12.52
CA LYS A 105 -27.08 4.18 -13.40
C LYS A 105 -25.71 3.48 -13.43
N GLN A 106 -24.99 3.58 -12.33
CA GLN A 106 -23.73 2.88 -12.09
C GLN A 106 -23.99 1.52 -11.43
N ALA A 107 -24.99 1.42 -10.55
CA ALA A 107 -25.49 0.17 -9.99
C ALA A 107 -26.94 -0.10 -10.42
N GLN A 108 -27.31 -1.37 -10.56
CA GLN A 108 -28.68 -1.75 -10.90
C GLN A 108 -29.62 -1.65 -9.68
N SER A 109 -29.10 -1.91 -8.48
CA SER A 109 -29.84 -1.87 -7.21
C SER A 109 -28.89 -1.72 -6.02
N THR A 110 -29.46 -1.52 -4.82
CA THR A 110 -28.73 -1.52 -3.54
C THR A 110 -28.24 -2.90 -3.12
N ASP A 111 -28.59 -3.97 -3.85
CA ASP A 111 -28.07 -5.33 -3.59
C ASP A 111 -26.70 -5.58 -4.24
N VAL A 112 -26.17 -4.61 -4.99
CA VAL A 112 -24.83 -4.71 -5.58
C VAL A 112 -23.78 -4.61 -4.47
N LEU A 113 -23.02 -5.69 -4.27
CA LEU A 113 -21.81 -5.66 -3.44
C LEU A 113 -20.64 -5.08 -4.25
N TRP A 114 -20.13 -3.93 -3.83
CA TRP A 114 -18.87 -3.41 -4.34
C TRP A 114 -17.70 -4.26 -3.86
N LYS A 115 -17.14 -5.03 -4.78
CA LYS A 115 -15.97 -5.88 -4.58
C LYS A 115 -15.08 -5.86 -5.80
N MET A 116 -13.82 -6.23 -5.62
CA MET A 116 -12.88 -6.26 -6.72
C MET A 116 -11.83 -7.36 -6.55
N LEU A 117 -11.53 -8.11 -7.61
CA LEU A 117 -10.42 -9.05 -7.65
C LEU A 117 -9.15 -8.32 -8.07
N ILE A 118 -8.18 -8.22 -7.16
CA ILE A 118 -6.96 -7.41 -7.34
C ILE A 118 -5.75 -8.33 -7.30
N ARG A 119 -4.78 -8.12 -8.19
CA ARG A 119 -3.50 -8.86 -8.16
C ARG A 119 -2.81 -8.62 -6.81
N THR A 120 -2.35 -9.68 -6.16
CA THR A 120 -1.95 -9.62 -4.74
C THR A 120 -0.86 -8.58 -4.44
N ASP A 121 0.12 -8.43 -5.34
CA ASP A 121 1.20 -7.45 -5.25
C ASP A 121 0.77 -6.00 -5.57
N LYS A 122 -0.49 -5.77 -5.91
CA LYS A 122 -1.06 -4.43 -6.13
C LYS A 122 -2.00 -3.98 -5.01
N LEU A 123 -2.39 -4.89 -4.13
CA LEU A 123 -3.45 -4.65 -3.15
C LEU A 123 -3.21 -3.39 -2.29
N SER A 124 -2.01 -3.25 -1.74
CA SER A 124 -1.61 -2.13 -0.87
C SER A 124 -1.73 -0.78 -1.57
N LEU A 125 -1.26 -0.69 -2.82
CA LEU A 125 -1.37 0.51 -3.66
C LEU A 125 -2.84 0.85 -3.97
N VAL A 126 -3.64 -0.15 -4.33
CA VAL A 126 -5.08 0.04 -4.58
C VAL A 126 -5.78 0.54 -3.31
N TYR A 127 -5.50 -0.08 -2.17
CA TYR A 127 -6.07 0.30 -0.88
C TYR A 127 -5.81 1.78 -0.56
N VAL A 128 -4.55 2.21 -0.63
CA VAL A 128 -4.16 3.61 -0.34
C VAL A 128 -4.83 4.57 -1.31
N ASN A 129 -4.87 4.26 -2.61
CA ASN A 129 -5.51 5.15 -3.59
C ASN A 129 -7.02 5.28 -3.35
N TYR A 130 -7.70 4.21 -2.95
CA TYR A 130 -9.11 4.26 -2.57
C TYR A 130 -9.35 4.98 -1.24
N SER A 131 -8.44 4.86 -0.26
CA SER A 131 -8.62 5.50 1.05
C SER A 131 -8.45 7.02 1.00
N ILE A 132 -7.62 7.53 0.08
CA ILE A 132 -7.41 8.98 -0.11
C ILE A 132 -8.24 9.58 -1.25
N GLY A 133 -9.05 8.78 -1.94
CA GLY A 133 -9.93 9.24 -3.02
C GLY A 133 -9.20 9.61 -4.31
N ASN A 134 -8.00 9.08 -4.55
CA ASN A 134 -7.29 9.24 -5.82
C ASN A 134 -7.89 8.39 -6.95
N MET A 135 -8.54 7.28 -6.59
CA MET A 135 -9.18 6.34 -7.50
C MET A 135 -10.51 5.87 -6.90
N SER A 136 -11.36 5.28 -7.74
CA SER A 136 -12.61 4.66 -7.29
C SER A 136 -12.73 3.21 -7.76
N LEU A 137 -13.24 2.36 -6.87
CA LEU A 137 -13.51 0.95 -7.17
C LEU A 137 -14.45 0.83 -8.37
N GLN A 138 -15.44 1.71 -8.47
CA GLN A 138 -16.42 1.74 -9.54
C GLN A 138 -15.76 1.98 -10.91
N GLU A 139 -14.92 3.01 -11.06
CA GLU A 139 -14.24 3.27 -12.34
C GLU A 139 -13.32 2.12 -12.74
N ASP A 140 -12.60 1.54 -11.77
CA ASP A 140 -11.66 0.46 -12.04
C ASP A 140 -12.35 -0.87 -12.41
N LEU A 141 -13.57 -1.12 -11.89
CA LEU A 141 -14.37 -2.26 -12.33
C LEU A 141 -14.73 -2.18 -13.82
N GLY A 142 -14.98 -0.98 -14.34
CA GLY A 142 -15.18 -0.77 -15.78
C GLY A 142 -13.95 -1.12 -16.60
N SER A 143 -12.77 -0.74 -16.12
CA SER A 143 -11.48 -1.12 -16.72
C SER A 143 -11.25 -2.64 -16.69
N CYS A 144 -11.85 -3.34 -15.72
CA CYS A 144 -11.84 -4.81 -15.63
C CYS A 144 -12.87 -5.51 -16.52
N GLY A 145 -13.71 -4.75 -17.24
CA GLY A 145 -14.73 -5.28 -18.15
C GLY A 145 -16.07 -5.59 -17.48
N VAL A 146 -16.35 -5.03 -16.30
CA VAL A 146 -17.68 -5.08 -15.71
C VAL A 146 -18.58 -4.07 -16.41
N GLU A 147 -19.75 -4.52 -16.89
CA GLU A 147 -20.71 -3.67 -17.57
C GLU A 147 -21.56 -2.85 -16.59
N PHE A 148 -21.86 -1.61 -16.97
CA PHE A 148 -22.71 -0.69 -16.22
C PHE A 148 -24.12 -0.61 -16.82
N PRO A 149 -25.19 -0.52 -15.99
CA PRO A 149 -25.17 -0.59 -14.52
C PRO A 149 -24.76 -1.97 -14.01
N VAL A 150 -23.91 -2.00 -12.98
CA VAL A 150 -23.42 -3.22 -12.36
C VAL A 150 -24.60 -3.99 -11.74
N LYS A 151 -24.67 -5.29 -12.01
CA LYS A 151 -25.73 -6.18 -11.51
C LYS A 151 -25.29 -6.86 -10.21
N ALA A 152 -26.25 -7.20 -9.35
CA ALA A 152 -25.96 -8.01 -8.18
C ALA A 152 -25.36 -9.38 -8.61
N GLY A 153 -24.34 -9.83 -7.90
CA GLY A 153 -23.62 -11.06 -8.24
C GLY A 153 -22.80 -11.00 -9.53
N PHE A 154 -22.41 -9.82 -10.00
CA PHE A 154 -21.56 -9.68 -11.19
C PHE A 154 -20.26 -10.50 -11.07
N GLU A 155 -19.77 -10.94 -12.22
CA GLU A 155 -18.44 -11.51 -12.36
C GLU A 155 -17.48 -10.43 -12.84
N GLN A 156 -16.23 -10.46 -12.34
CA GLN A 156 -15.16 -9.59 -12.81
C GLN A 156 -14.30 -10.37 -13.81
N PRO A 157 -14.35 -10.05 -15.12
CA PRO A 157 -13.66 -10.85 -16.13
C PRO A 157 -12.14 -10.84 -15.99
N LYS A 158 -11.56 -9.69 -15.63
CA LYS A 158 -10.11 -9.48 -15.54
C LYS A 158 -9.71 -9.15 -14.12
N VAL A 159 -8.59 -9.71 -13.66
CA VAL A 159 -7.94 -9.25 -12.42
C VAL A 159 -7.52 -7.79 -12.61
N PHE A 160 -7.74 -6.97 -11.59
CA PHE A 160 -7.24 -5.59 -11.62
C PHE A 160 -5.73 -5.55 -11.38
N ASP A 161 -5.05 -4.80 -12.24
CA ASP A 161 -3.60 -4.68 -12.26
C ASP A 161 -3.20 -3.31 -12.83
N PHE A 162 -2.16 -2.70 -12.26
CA PHE A 162 -1.59 -1.43 -12.72
C PHE A 162 -0.58 -1.58 -13.87
N ASP A 163 -0.38 -2.80 -14.39
CA ASP A 163 0.67 -3.14 -15.36
C ASP A 163 2.05 -2.59 -14.94
N MET A 164 2.33 -2.73 -13.64
CA MET A 164 3.53 -2.22 -12.99
C MET A 164 4.44 -3.39 -12.57
N ASP A 165 5.75 -3.22 -12.75
CA ASP A 165 6.75 -4.15 -12.23
C ASP A 165 7.10 -3.79 -10.78
N MET A 166 6.52 -4.50 -9.80
CA MET A 166 6.75 -4.16 -8.39
C MET A 166 8.21 -4.31 -7.97
N GLN A 167 8.98 -5.19 -8.61
CA GLN A 167 10.39 -5.36 -8.27
C GLN A 167 11.19 -4.11 -8.62
N LYS A 168 10.93 -3.53 -9.80
CA LYS A 168 11.54 -2.25 -10.20
C LYS A 168 10.99 -1.09 -9.39
N ASP A 169 9.70 -1.11 -9.08
CA ASP A 169 9.04 -0.02 -8.37
C ASP A 169 9.58 0.19 -6.95
N GLN A 170 10.10 -0.86 -6.29
CA GLN A 170 10.71 -0.71 -4.96
C GLN A 170 11.86 0.34 -4.95
N TYR A 171 12.58 0.51 -6.07
CA TYR A 171 13.67 1.48 -6.21
C TYR A 171 13.18 2.91 -6.45
N HIS A 172 11.89 3.10 -6.71
CA HIS A 172 11.28 4.43 -6.89
C HIS A 172 10.60 4.93 -5.62
N GLN A 173 10.51 4.10 -4.58
CA GLN A 173 9.80 4.44 -3.35
C GLN A 173 10.49 5.59 -2.61
N PRO A 174 9.83 6.76 -2.51
CA PRO A 174 10.42 7.93 -1.88
C PRO A 174 10.45 7.79 -0.37
N VAL A 175 11.43 8.43 0.25
CA VAL A 175 11.56 8.56 1.70
C VAL A 175 12.02 9.96 2.07
N TRP A 176 11.37 10.56 3.06
CA TRP A 176 11.74 11.87 3.57
C TRP A 176 12.62 11.73 4.80
N VAL A 177 13.91 11.97 4.61
CA VAL A 177 14.95 11.83 5.63
C VAL A 177 15.23 13.19 6.24
N ARG A 178 15.22 13.28 7.57
CA ARG A 178 15.72 14.47 8.28
C ARG A 178 17.19 14.30 8.61
N ALA A 179 18.01 15.16 8.02
CA ALA A 179 19.47 15.17 8.17
C ALA A 179 19.89 16.41 8.96
N GLU A 180 20.56 16.19 10.09
CA GLU A 180 21.10 17.24 10.96
C GLU A 180 22.31 17.93 10.32
N PRO A 181 22.68 19.14 10.79
CA PRO A 181 23.92 19.78 10.37
C PRO A 181 25.12 18.85 10.53
N GLY A 182 25.85 18.65 9.44
CA GLY A 182 26.99 17.75 9.41
C GLY A 182 26.71 16.37 8.82
N GLU A 183 25.45 16.01 8.57
CA GLU A 183 25.06 14.74 7.91
C GLU A 183 24.83 14.87 6.41
N TYR A 184 24.67 16.09 5.93
CA TYR A 184 24.46 16.38 4.51
C TYR A 184 25.55 17.30 3.98
N GLU A 185 25.65 17.35 2.66
CA GLU A 185 26.36 18.38 1.92
C GLU A 185 25.44 19.02 0.90
N ILE A 186 25.69 20.31 0.64
CA ILE A 186 24.92 21.11 -0.30
C ILE A 186 25.75 21.25 -1.58
N ASN A 187 25.07 21.18 -2.71
CA ASN A 187 25.69 21.33 -4.01
C ASN A 187 26.30 22.74 -4.15
N LYS A 188 27.53 22.81 -4.65
CA LYS A 188 28.22 24.11 -4.85
C LYS A 188 27.81 24.81 -6.16
N GLY A 189 26.97 24.15 -6.95
CA GLY A 189 26.58 24.55 -8.30
C GLY A 189 27.59 24.10 -9.36
N GLY A 190 27.13 23.96 -10.60
CA GLY A 190 27.95 23.44 -11.70
C GLY A 190 28.03 21.92 -11.79
N GLU A 191 27.39 21.21 -10.85
CA GLU A 191 27.24 19.76 -10.89
C GLU A 191 26.26 19.35 -11.99
N VAL A 192 26.66 18.38 -12.79
CA VAL A 192 25.88 17.86 -13.93
C VAL A 192 25.00 16.71 -13.44
N MET A 193 23.69 16.85 -13.61
CA MET A 193 22.66 15.88 -13.27
C MET A 193 21.88 15.53 -14.54
N GLY A 194 22.45 14.65 -15.37
CA GLY A 194 21.97 14.41 -16.73
C GLY A 194 22.21 15.64 -17.62
N ASP A 195 21.15 16.13 -18.27
CA ASP A 195 21.23 17.33 -19.13
C ASP A 195 21.12 18.65 -18.35
N TYR A 196 20.93 18.58 -17.03
CA TYR A 196 20.73 19.72 -16.16
C TYR A 196 22.00 20.05 -15.38
N ILE A 197 22.36 21.32 -15.29
CA ILE A 197 23.42 21.81 -14.39
C ILE A 197 22.76 22.47 -13.19
N ALA A 198 23.02 21.94 -12.02
CA ALA A 198 22.41 22.43 -10.79
C ALA A 198 22.94 23.83 -10.41
N PRO A 199 22.05 24.80 -10.12
CA PRO A 199 22.44 26.06 -9.51
C PRO A 199 23.04 25.86 -8.12
N PRO A 200 23.90 26.77 -7.63
CA PRO A 200 24.42 26.67 -6.27
C PRO A 200 23.31 26.65 -5.22
N ASN A 201 23.46 25.79 -4.21
CA ASN A 201 22.57 25.69 -3.05
C ASN A 201 21.10 25.38 -3.37
N THR A 202 20.84 24.50 -4.33
CA THR A 202 19.48 24.02 -4.67
C THR A 202 19.28 22.53 -4.44
N TYR A 203 20.36 21.78 -4.28
CA TYR A 203 20.34 20.34 -4.00
C TYR A 203 21.22 20.03 -2.81
N ALA A 204 20.86 18.96 -2.12
CA ALA A 204 21.65 18.39 -1.05
C ALA A 204 21.66 16.87 -1.19
N ARG A 205 22.66 16.24 -0.61
CA ARG A 205 22.72 14.79 -0.45
C ARG A 205 23.29 14.44 0.91
N LEU A 206 23.14 13.20 1.33
CA LEU A 206 23.83 12.72 2.53
C LEU A 206 25.32 12.62 2.24
N LYS A 207 26.15 12.91 3.26
CA LYS A 207 27.59 12.69 3.14
C LYS A 207 27.90 11.22 2.91
N ASP A 208 29.04 10.96 2.29
CA ASP A 208 29.53 9.62 1.99
C ASP A 208 29.49 8.70 3.23
N GLY A 209 29.04 7.46 3.03
CA GLY A 209 28.84 6.47 4.09
C GLY A 209 27.50 6.56 4.82
N ILE A 210 26.93 7.76 5.03
CA ILE A 210 25.70 7.91 5.82
C ILE A 210 24.51 7.24 5.14
N ALA A 211 24.34 7.43 3.83
CA ALA A 211 23.24 6.82 3.07
C ALA A 211 23.29 5.28 3.10
N GLU A 212 24.49 4.71 3.02
CA GLU A 212 24.72 3.26 3.04
C GLU A 212 24.40 2.66 4.42
N GLU A 213 24.75 3.36 5.50
CA GLU A 213 24.47 2.94 6.88
C GLU A 213 22.97 2.90 7.20
N VAL A 214 22.17 3.70 6.50
CA VAL A 214 20.76 3.95 6.82
C VAL A 214 19.80 3.42 5.75
N GLY A 215 20.32 2.76 4.71
CA GLY A 215 19.53 2.05 3.71
C GLY A 215 18.83 2.92 2.68
N VAL A 216 19.42 4.06 2.31
CA VAL A 216 18.87 4.91 1.24
C VAL A 216 19.84 5.02 0.07
N ILE A 217 19.31 5.26 -1.13
CA ILE A 217 20.13 5.52 -2.31
C ILE A 217 20.65 6.95 -2.20
N ASN A 218 21.98 7.12 -2.16
CA ASN A 218 22.58 8.44 -2.10
C ASN A 218 22.48 9.13 -3.47
N ASP A 219 21.77 10.25 -3.52
CA ASP A 219 21.61 11.04 -4.73
C ASP A 219 21.45 12.53 -4.36
N TRP A 220 21.70 13.40 -5.32
CA TRP A 220 21.42 14.82 -5.18
C TRP A 220 19.91 15.06 -5.28
N VAL A 221 19.33 15.54 -4.17
CA VAL A 221 17.88 15.72 -4.05
C VAL A 221 17.55 17.14 -3.64
N THR A 222 16.32 17.55 -3.94
CA THR A 222 15.79 18.80 -3.40
C THR A 222 15.64 18.65 -1.89
N TYR A 223 15.82 19.77 -1.19
CA TYR A 223 15.70 19.82 0.26
C TYR A 223 14.79 20.96 0.69
N GLN A 224 14.25 20.83 1.89
CA GLN A 224 13.48 21.88 2.53
C GLN A 224 13.84 21.98 4.01
N PRO A 225 13.67 23.15 4.65
CA PRO A 225 13.85 23.27 6.09
C PRO A 225 12.93 22.30 6.85
N THR A 226 13.41 21.72 7.95
CA THR A 226 12.53 20.94 8.83
C THR A 226 11.76 21.84 9.79
N ASN A 227 10.57 21.39 10.15
CA ASN A 227 9.81 21.85 11.31
C ASN A 227 9.75 20.73 12.36
N PRO A 228 9.27 21.00 13.59
CA PRO A 228 9.00 19.95 14.57
C PRO A 228 8.10 18.89 13.96
N PHE A 229 8.45 17.62 14.14
CA PHE A 229 7.69 16.49 13.60
C PHE A 229 6.71 15.98 14.65
N ARG A 230 5.43 15.86 14.29
CA ARG A 230 4.42 15.29 15.18
C ARG A 230 4.49 13.76 15.10
N MET A 231 4.75 13.13 16.23
CA MET A 231 4.76 11.68 16.39
C MET A 231 3.33 11.13 16.49
N SER A 232 3.18 9.82 16.27
CA SER A 232 1.91 9.09 16.36
C SER A 232 1.27 9.14 17.75
N ASP A 233 2.10 9.12 18.80
CA ASP A 233 1.68 9.29 20.20
C ASP A 233 1.22 10.72 20.55
N GLY A 234 1.22 11.63 19.57
CA GLY A 234 0.82 13.03 19.71
C GLY A 234 1.93 13.95 20.22
N THR A 235 3.10 13.41 20.59
CA THR A 235 4.26 14.22 20.98
C THR A 235 4.88 14.92 19.76
N LYS A 236 5.76 15.89 20.02
CA LYS A 236 6.53 16.58 18.98
C LYS A 236 8.01 16.28 19.16
N LYS A 237 8.65 15.83 18.09
CA LYS A 237 10.10 15.69 17.99
C LYS A 237 10.68 16.99 17.46
N GLU A 238 11.47 17.64 18.28
CA GLU A 238 12.28 18.80 17.92
C GLU A 238 13.59 18.35 17.25
N PHE A 239 14.14 19.20 16.39
CA PHE A 239 15.40 18.95 15.68
C PHE A 239 16.35 20.14 15.86
N PRO A 240 17.68 19.93 15.82
CA PRO A 240 18.65 21.01 15.84
C PRO A 240 18.42 22.02 14.71
N GLU A 241 18.74 23.29 14.98
CA GLU A 241 18.71 24.35 13.96
C GLU A 241 19.57 23.96 12.75
N GLY A 242 19.05 24.19 11.54
CA GLY A 242 19.73 23.81 10.29
C GLY A 242 19.46 22.38 9.81
N THR A 243 18.65 21.60 10.52
CA THR A 243 18.21 20.28 10.03
C THR A 243 17.36 20.44 8.76
N MET A 244 17.64 19.61 7.76
CA MET A 244 16.96 19.62 6.46
C MET A 244 16.18 18.32 6.24
N VAL A 245 15.10 18.41 5.47
CA VAL A 245 14.38 17.25 4.94
C VAL A 245 14.84 17.00 3.51
N LEU A 246 15.37 15.81 3.25
CA LEU A 246 15.81 15.32 1.94
C LEU A 246 14.80 14.29 1.43
N GLN A 247 14.29 14.46 0.20
CA GLN A 247 13.45 13.44 -0.45
C GLN A 247 14.33 12.43 -1.18
N MET A 248 14.74 11.38 -0.47
CA MET A 248 15.59 10.31 -1.00
C MET A 248 14.75 9.12 -1.47
N LYS A 249 15.42 8.03 -1.87
CA LYS A 249 14.78 6.76 -2.22
C LYS A 249 15.28 5.66 -1.30
N TRP A 250 14.40 4.75 -0.91
CA TRP A 250 14.83 3.54 -0.21
C TRP A 250 15.79 2.73 -1.07
N ASN A 251 16.73 2.03 -0.43
CA ASN A 251 17.55 1.00 -1.07
C ASN A 251 16.94 -0.37 -0.74
N PRO A 252 16.25 -1.05 -1.67
CA PRO A 252 15.66 -2.36 -1.43
C PRO A 252 16.68 -3.46 -1.10
N ASP A 253 17.93 -3.30 -1.55
CA ASP A 253 19.03 -4.25 -1.34
C ASP A 253 19.69 -4.11 0.04
N PHE A 254 19.38 -3.04 0.78
CA PHE A 254 19.84 -2.92 2.16
C PHE A 254 19.29 -4.09 3.00
N PRO A 255 20.04 -4.60 4.00
CA PRO A 255 19.63 -5.73 4.84
C PRO A 255 18.53 -5.34 5.83
N TRP A 256 17.39 -4.87 5.32
CA TRP A 256 16.18 -4.58 6.09
C TRP A 256 15.74 -5.82 6.86
N PRO A 257 15.24 -5.65 8.10
CA PRO A 257 14.65 -6.75 8.84
C PRO A 257 13.52 -7.40 8.03
N PRO A 258 13.28 -8.71 8.21
CA PRO A 258 12.14 -9.36 7.59
C PRO A 258 10.84 -8.75 8.11
N TYR A 259 9.83 -8.69 7.24
CA TYR A 259 8.50 -8.28 7.65
C TYR A 259 7.93 -9.26 8.68
N LYS A 260 7.21 -8.72 9.66
CA LYS A 260 6.51 -9.50 10.67
C LYS A 260 5.02 -9.37 10.42
N TRP A 261 4.40 -10.50 10.12
CA TRP A 261 2.95 -10.57 9.96
C TRP A 261 2.24 -10.24 11.28
N PRO A 262 1.03 -9.64 11.23
CA PRO A 262 0.24 -9.36 12.42
C PRO A 262 0.04 -10.60 13.29
N GLU A 263 0.00 -10.40 14.61
CA GLU A 263 -0.14 -11.49 15.57
C GLU A 263 -1.42 -12.32 15.30
N GLY A 264 -1.23 -13.64 15.23
CA GLY A 264 -2.30 -14.60 14.95
C GLY A 264 -2.71 -14.66 13.48
N SER A 265 -1.95 -14.04 12.56
CA SER A 265 -2.07 -14.36 11.14
C SER A 265 -1.55 -15.77 10.87
N LEU A 266 -2.27 -16.52 10.05
CA LEU A 266 -1.78 -17.74 9.39
C LEU A 266 -0.55 -17.42 8.56
#